data_AF-A0A1Q5JXH1-F1
#
_entry.id   AF-A0A1Q5JXH1-F1
#
_cell.length_a   1.000
_cell.length_b   1.000
_cell.length_c   1.000
_cell.angle_alpha   90.00
_cell.angle_beta   90.00
_cell.angle_gamma   90.00
#
_symmetry.space_group_name_H-M   'P 1'
#
loop_
_entity.id
_entity.type
_entity.pdbx_description
1 polymer ?
#
loop_
_entity_poly.entity_id
_entity_poly.type
_entity_poly.pdbx_seq_one_letter_code
_entity_poly.pdbx_strand_id
1 'polypeptide(L)'
;MDDVVRAQESVRAYGELVALAERLEALRQLGEDGVEAHTTAALHAVRFAATILWRTVPAVPEPEYRQDEERLLELAAHWREAALGLGEFAPQRPTLRLVENDGSSA
;
A
#
# COMPACT_ATOMS: atom_id res chain seq x y z
N MET A 1 -2.49 -35.08 7.32
CA MET A 1 -1.13 -34.57 7.56
C MET A 1 -0.95 -33.23 6.85
N ASP A 2 -1.41 -33.14 5.60
CA ASP A 2 -1.36 -31.94 4.76
C ASP A 2 -2.04 -30.70 5.36
N ASP A 3 -3.18 -30.85 6.04
CA ASP A 3 -3.91 -29.70 6.61
C ASP A 3 -3.19 -29.04 7.78
N VAL A 4 -2.45 -29.82 8.58
CA VAL A 4 -1.66 -29.29 9.71
C VAL A 4 -0.45 -28.52 9.19
N VAL A 5 0.26 -29.08 8.18
CA VAL A 5 1.38 -28.39 7.53
C VAL A 5 0.90 -27.12 6.85
N ARG A 6 -0.21 -27.18 6.11
CA ARG A 6 -0.82 -25.99 5.48
C ARG A 6 -1.19 -24.93 6.51
N ALA A 7 -1.78 -25.31 7.65
CA ALA A 7 -2.10 -24.38 8.71
C ALA A 7 -0.85 -23.73 9.32
N GLN A 8 0.20 -24.51 9.58
CA GLN A 8 1.48 -24.01 10.09
C GLN A 8 2.14 -23.02 9.13
N GLU A 9 2.20 -23.35 7.84
CA GLU A 9 2.74 -22.46 6.82
C GLU A 9 1.90 -21.18 6.67
N SER A 10 0.57 -21.27 6.84
CA SER A 10 -0.29 -20.09 6.78
C SER A 10 -0.07 -19.16 7.99
N VAL A 11 0.13 -19.71 9.19
CA VAL A 11 0.53 -18.94 10.39
C VAL A 11 1.87 -18.25 10.17
N ARG A 12 2.85 -18.97 9.61
CA ARG A 12 4.17 -18.42 9.32
C ARG A 12 4.10 -17.28 8.30
N ALA A 13 3.42 -17.50 7.17
CA ALA A 13 3.25 -16.49 6.14
C ALA A 13 2.54 -15.24 6.68
N TYR A 14 1.51 -15.42 7.51
CA TYR A 14 0.84 -14.29 8.18
C TYR A 14 1.81 -13.49 9.07
N GLY A 15 2.60 -14.14 9.91
CA GLY A 15 3.59 -13.47 10.75
C GLY A 15 4.64 -12.70 9.94
N GLU A 16 5.11 -13.27 8.82
CA GLU A 16 6.06 -12.62 7.93
C GLU A 16 5.48 -11.37 7.25
N LEU A 17 4.20 -11.41 6.86
CA LEU A 17 3.49 -10.25 6.30
C LEU A 17 3.31 -9.13 7.33
N VAL A 18 2.92 -9.46 8.57
CA VAL A 18 2.76 -8.46 9.65
C VAL A 18 4.10 -7.77 9.94
N ALA A 19 5.17 -8.54 10.14
CA ALA A 19 6.50 -7.99 10.39
C ALA A 19 7.02 -7.14 9.21
N LEU A 20 6.67 -7.50 7.96
CA LEU A 20 7.01 -6.69 6.80
C LEU A 20 6.22 -5.38 6.75
N ALA A 21 4.93 -5.40 7.09
CA ALA A 21 4.11 -4.19 7.15
C ALA A 21 4.65 -3.18 8.18
N GLU A 22 5.11 -3.64 9.35
CA GLU A 22 5.75 -2.78 10.36
C GLU A 22 7.03 -2.13 9.84
N ARG A 23 7.89 -2.89 9.14
CA ARG A 23 9.11 -2.33 8.53
C ARG A 23 8.81 -1.31 7.45
N LEU A 24 7.81 -1.56 6.60
CA LEU A 24 7.38 -0.62 5.55
C LEU A 24 6.75 0.64 6.15
N GLU A 25 6.00 0.52 7.24
CA GLU A 25 5.47 1.67 7.99
C GLU A 25 6.61 2.52 8.56
N ALA A 26 7.62 1.91 9.16
CA ALA A 26 8.81 2.61 9.63
C ALA A 26 9.55 3.33 8.49
N LEU A 27 9.74 2.67 7.33
CA LEU A 27 10.34 3.30 6.15
C LEU A 27 9.52 4.49 5.65
N ARG A 28 8.20 4.35 5.60
CA ARG A 28 7.28 5.43 5.20
C ARG A 28 7.40 6.65 6.10
N GLN A 29 7.62 6.46 7.40
CA GLN A 29 7.82 7.53 8.39
C GLN A 29 9.18 8.23 8.28
N LEU A 30 10.17 7.60 7.66
CA LEU A 30 11.51 8.17 7.45
C LEU A 30 11.63 9.01 6.17
N GLY A 31 10.62 8.99 5.29
CA GLY A 31 10.63 9.79 4.07
C GLY A 31 10.59 11.29 4.39
N GLU A 32 11.67 12.01 4.06
CA GLU A 32 11.67 13.48 4.06
C GLU A 32 11.00 14.00 2.77
N ASP A 33 10.22 15.08 2.90
CA ASP A 33 9.62 15.86 1.80
C ASP A 33 8.65 15.15 0.85
N GLY A 34 7.63 14.48 1.41
CA GLY A 34 6.42 14.10 0.67
C GLY A 34 5.96 12.66 0.93
N VAL A 35 4.82 12.28 0.34
CA VAL A 35 4.32 10.91 0.44
C VAL A 35 5.12 10.02 -0.53
N GLU A 36 6.03 9.20 0.01
CA GLU A 36 6.83 8.29 -0.81
C GLU A 36 5.93 7.16 -1.38
N ALA A 37 5.69 7.22 -2.68
CA ALA A 37 4.66 6.43 -3.35
C ALA A 37 4.94 4.92 -3.34
N HIS A 38 6.20 4.49 -3.48
CA HIS A 38 6.50 3.06 -3.63
C HIS A 38 6.43 2.32 -2.30
N THR A 39 6.98 2.86 -1.20
CA THR A 39 6.81 2.25 0.13
C THR A 39 5.35 2.32 0.55
N THR A 40 4.63 3.39 0.23
CA THR A 40 3.19 3.47 0.53
C THR A 40 2.41 2.39 -0.23
N ALA A 41 2.64 2.22 -1.54
CA ALA A 41 2.02 1.16 -2.33
C ALA A 41 2.34 -0.23 -1.74
N ALA A 42 3.61 -0.50 -1.46
CA ALA A 42 4.04 -1.78 -0.90
C ALA A 42 3.40 -2.05 0.47
N LEU A 43 3.34 -1.05 1.35
CA LEU A 43 2.72 -1.14 2.66
C LEU A 43 1.25 -1.52 2.57
N HIS A 44 0.50 -0.84 1.70
CA HIS A 44 -0.93 -1.12 1.52
C HIS A 44 -1.18 -2.50 0.90
N ALA A 45 -0.34 -2.95 -0.05
CA ALA A 45 -0.42 -4.29 -0.60
C ALA A 45 -0.16 -5.38 0.46
N VAL A 46 0.86 -5.20 1.30
CA VAL A 46 1.20 -6.16 2.36
C VAL A 46 0.10 -6.22 3.42
N ARG A 47 -0.42 -5.07 3.86
CA ARG A 47 -1.59 -5.01 4.77
C ARG A 47 -2.81 -5.69 4.18
N PHE A 48 -3.07 -5.49 2.88
CA PHE A 48 -4.17 -6.14 2.17
C PHE A 48 -4.02 -7.66 2.15
N ALA A 49 -2.83 -8.17 1.80
CA ALA A 49 -2.53 -9.59 1.80
C ALA A 49 -2.68 -10.21 3.20
N ALA A 50 -2.18 -9.53 4.23
CA ALA A 50 -2.29 -9.98 5.62
C ALA A 50 -3.75 -10.04 6.10
N THR A 51 -4.59 -9.04 5.77
CA THR A 51 -6.03 -9.06 6.10
C THR A 51 -6.75 -10.23 5.42
N ILE A 52 -6.46 -10.52 4.14
CA ILE A 52 -7.06 -11.66 3.43
C ILE A 52 -6.65 -12.97 4.10
N LEU A 53 -5.35 -13.13 4.37
CA LEU A 53 -4.82 -14.36 4.94
C LEU A 53 -5.36 -14.62 6.34
N TRP A 54 -5.41 -13.58 7.20
CA TRP A 54 -5.90 -13.65 8.58
C TRP A 54 -7.27 -14.34 8.71
N ARG A 55 -8.19 -14.10 7.77
CA ARG A 55 -9.53 -14.72 7.74
C ARG A 55 -9.52 -16.25 7.63
N THR A 56 -8.38 -16.82 7.25
CA THR A 56 -8.21 -18.26 7.01
C THR A 56 -7.24 -18.92 7.99
N VAL A 57 -6.52 -18.14 8.80
CA VAL A 57 -5.53 -18.67 9.74
C VAL A 57 -6.14 -18.80 11.14
N PRO A 58 -6.16 -20.01 11.74
CA PRO A 58 -6.69 -20.19 13.07
C PRO A 58 -5.75 -19.61 14.15
N ALA A 59 -6.34 -19.00 15.18
CA ALA A 59 -5.68 -18.64 16.44
C ALA A 59 -4.46 -17.69 16.34
N VAL A 60 -4.41 -16.82 15.33
CA VAL A 60 -3.43 -15.74 15.25
C VAL A 60 -4.01 -14.42 15.78
N PRO A 61 -3.19 -13.57 16.42
CA PRO A 61 -3.64 -12.26 16.89
C PRO A 61 -4.14 -11.41 15.72
N GLU A 62 -5.17 -10.60 15.98
CA GLU A 62 -5.66 -9.62 15.02
C GLU A 62 -4.56 -8.59 14.70
N PRO A 63 -4.40 -8.17 13.43
CA PRO A 63 -3.44 -7.12 13.11
C PRO A 63 -3.82 -5.79 13.78
N GLU A 64 -2.85 -4.93 14.06
CA GLU A 64 -3.07 -3.61 14.70
C GLU A 64 -3.77 -2.57 13.80
N TYR A 65 -4.44 -3.01 12.75
CA TYR A 65 -5.22 -2.18 11.83
C TYR A 65 -6.60 -2.80 11.62
N ARG A 66 -7.56 -2.01 11.16
CA ARG A 66 -8.94 -2.45 10.88
C ARG A 66 -8.96 -3.62 9.87
N GLN A 67 -9.91 -4.56 10.01
CA GLN A 67 -10.00 -5.77 9.16
C GLN A 67 -11.34 -5.91 8.40
N ASP A 68 -12.22 -4.92 8.49
CA ASP A 68 -13.52 -4.95 7.83
C ASP A 68 -13.42 -4.82 6.30
N GLU A 69 -14.53 -5.10 5.60
CA GLU A 69 -14.58 -5.06 4.14
C GLU A 69 -14.29 -3.66 3.59
N GLU A 70 -14.71 -2.62 4.31
CA GLU A 70 -14.42 -1.23 3.94
C GLU A 70 -12.90 -0.98 3.96
N ARG A 71 -12.20 -1.49 4.98
CA ARG A 71 -10.75 -1.39 5.04
C ARG A 71 -10.05 -2.16 3.92
N LEU A 72 -10.58 -3.32 3.51
CA LEU A 72 -10.03 -4.03 2.35
C LEU A 72 -10.14 -3.19 1.07
N LEU A 73 -11.28 -2.51 0.87
CA LEU A 73 -11.48 -1.62 -0.27
C LEU A 73 -10.53 -0.41 -0.21
N GLU A 74 -10.37 0.20 0.96
CA GLU A 74 -9.40 1.28 1.17
C GLU A 74 -7.97 0.83 0.84
N LEU A 75 -7.53 -0.32 1.37
CA LEU A 75 -6.18 -0.84 1.13
C LEU A 75 -5.93 -1.11 -0.36
N ALA A 76 -6.91 -1.69 -1.06
CA ALA A 76 -6.82 -1.93 -2.49
C ALA A 76 -6.76 -0.63 -3.30
N ALA A 77 -7.57 0.38 -2.93
CA ALA A 77 -7.58 1.68 -3.59
C ALA A 77 -6.25 2.42 -3.41
N HIS A 78 -5.75 2.54 -2.17
CA HIS A 78 -4.51 3.23 -1.87
C HIS A 78 -3.30 2.54 -2.52
N TRP A 79 -3.23 1.21 -2.48
CA TRP A 79 -2.18 0.46 -3.19
C TRP A 79 -2.17 0.82 -4.67
N ARG A 80 -3.34 0.75 -5.34
CA ARG A 80 -3.46 1.06 -6.77
C ARG A 80 -3.05 2.50 -7.07
N GLU A 81 -3.53 3.46 -6.29
CA GLU A 81 -3.25 4.88 -6.53
C GLU A 81 -1.78 5.22 -6.33
N ALA A 82 -1.17 4.70 -5.27
CA ALA A 82 0.25 4.86 -5.02
C ALA A 82 1.11 4.17 -6.10
N ALA A 83 0.77 2.94 -6.48
CA ALA A 83 1.51 2.20 -7.51
C ALA A 83 1.45 2.85 -8.90
N LEU A 84 0.35 3.56 -9.19
CA LEU A 84 0.12 4.22 -10.48
C LEU A 84 0.44 5.72 -10.46
N GLY A 85 0.90 6.28 -9.32
CA GLY A 85 1.18 7.70 -9.19
C GLY A 85 -0.06 8.56 -9.46
N LEU A 86 -1.19 8.21 -8.85
CA LEU A 86 -2.47 8.91 -9.00
C LEU A 86 -2.79 9.74 -7.75
N GLY A 87 -3.67 10.74 -7.90
CA GLY A 87 -4.13 11.54 -6.76
C GLY A 87 -2.99 12.25 -6.04
N GLU A 88 -2.87 12.00 -4.73
CA GLU A 88 -1.80 12.56 -3.89
C GLU A 88 -0.40 12.05 -4.25
N PHE A 89 -0.30 10.90 -4.92
CA PHE A 89 0.95 10.30 -5.37
C PHE A 89 1.38 10.77 -6.76
N ALA A 90 0.58 11.65 -7.39
CA ALA A 90 0.91 12.14 -8.71
C ALA A 90 2.23 12.94 -8.69
N PRO A 91 3.14 12.69 -9.65
CA PRO A 91 4.35 13.48 -9.76
C PRO A 91 3.97 14.94 -9.93
N GLN A 92 4.71 15.83 -9.24
CA GLN A 92 4.53 17.26 -9.35
C GLN A 92 4.59 17.67 -10.83
N ARG A 93 3.49 18.18 -11.36
CA ARG A 93 3.45 18.62 -12.75
C ARG A 93 4.26 19.91 -12.88
N PRO A 94 5.09 20.05 -13.92
CA PRO A 94 5.77 21.31 -14.17
C PRO A 94 4.73 22.43 -14.33
N THR A 95 4.96 23.56 -13.67
CA THR A 95 4.14 24.76 -13.85
C THR A 95 4.23 25.21 -15.31
N LEU A 96 3.16 24.97 -16.07
CA LEU A 96 3.07 25.44 -17.44
C LEU A 96 2.93 26.97 -17.43
N ARG A 97 3.79 27.66 -18.18
CA ARG A 97 3.66 29.11 -18.41
C ARG A 97 3.06 29.33 -19.78
N LEU A 98 1.99 30.13 -19.85
CA LEU A 98 1.45 30.59 -21.11
C LEU A 98 2.49 31.52 -21.77
N VAL A 99 2.93 31.19 -22.98
CA VAL A 99 3.75 32.09 -23.80
C VAL A 99 2.79 32.76 -24.77
N GLU A 100 2.56 34.06 -24.58
CA GLU A 100 1.84 34.86 -25.56
C GLU A 100 2.70 34.94 -26.83
N ASN A 101 2.18 34.40 -27.93
CA ASN A 101 2.83 34.52 -29.22
C ASN A 101 2.46 35.90 -29.80
N ASP A 102 3.35 36.87 -29.68
CA ASP A 102 3.26 38.18 -30.37
C ASP A 102 3.51 38.05 -31.89
N GLY A 103 3.04 36.95 -32.48
CA GLY A 103 3.14 36.65 -33.89
C GLY A 103 1.80 36.85 -34.57
N SER A 104 1.57 38.06 -35.08
CA SER A 104 0.61 38.32 -36.15
C SER A 104 0.77 37.22 -37.21
N SER A 105 -0.24 36.35 -37.35
CA SER A 105 -0.35 35.48 -38.53
C SER A 105 -0.69 36.39 -39.71
N ALA A 106 0.34 36.75 -40.47
CA ALA A 106 0.21 37.38 -41.78
C ALA A 106 -0.24 36.35 -42.82
#